data_AF-A0A2V8N9H3-F1
#
_entry.id   AF-A0A2V8N9H3-F1
#
_cell.length_a   1.000
_cell.length_b   1.000
_cell.length_c   1.000
_cell.angle_alpha   90.00
_cell.angle_beta   90.00
_cell.angle_gamma   90.00
#
_symmetry.space_group_name_H-M   'P 1'
#
loop_
_entity.id
_entity.type
_entity.pdbx_description
1 polymer ?
#
loop_
_entity_poly.entity_id
_entity_poly.type
_entity_poly.pdbx_seq_one_letter_code
_entity_poly.pdbx_strand_id
1 'polypeptide(L)'
;MGVDVGAYSGHRALSHGGEVSGFTAQNIVFPEDRAAIVVLTNQDAAGASNLIANGISPLLFATANDPLTAQRLEQARKIFDGLQQGRVDRALFTEDANFYFSEQALKDFAASLAPLGAPQEFNQVGQGLRGGMTLRVYRVKFAQKTLRVWTYETPDGKLEQYQVAEQG
;
A
#
# COMPACT_ATOMS: atom_id res chain seq x y z
N MET A 1 -4.72 -0.12 -34.25
CA MET A 1 -4.25 -0.50 -32.90
C MET A 1 -5.35 -0.13 -31.92
N GLY A 2 -5.80 -1.06 -31.08
CA GLY A 2 -6.99 -0.92 -30.22
C GLY A 2 -6.69 -1.18 -28.75
N VAL A 3 -5.57 -0.66 -28.25
CA VAL A 3 -5.21 -0.59 -26.83
C VAL A 3 -4.29 0.62 -26.66
N ASP A 4 -4.56 1.42 -25.63
CA ASP A 4 -3.77 2.56 -25.21
C ASP A 4 -2.92 2.22 -23.98
N VAL A 5 -1.75 2.84 -23.89
CA VAL A 5 -0.87 2.77 -22.72
C VAL A 5 -0.77 4.16 -22.12
N GLY A 6 -1.00 4.28 -20.83
CA GLY A 6 -0.99 5.57 -20.15
C GLY A 6 -0.82 5.46 -18.65
N ALA A 7 -1.20 6.53 -17.95
CA ALA A 7 -1.27 6.56 -16.49
C ALA A 7 -2.60 7.13 -16.03
N TYR A 8 -3.23 6.49 -15.05
CA TYR A 8 -4.44 6.98 -14.37
C TYR A 8 -4.17 7.05 -12.88
N SER A 9 -4.45 8.20 -12.26
CA SER A 9 -4.13 8.47 -10.84
C SER A 9 -2.67 8.19 -10.45
N GLY A 10 -1.73 8.33 -11.39
CA GLY A 10 -0.30 8.06 -11.17
C GLY A 10 0.13 6.60 -11.34
N HIS A 11 -0.80 5.69 -11.64
CA HIS A 11 -0.55 4.27 -11.87
C HIS A 11 -0.48 3.96 -13.36
N ARG A 12 0.49 3.14 -13.77
CA ARG A 12 0.62 2.68 -15.16
C ARG A 12 -0.61 1.83 -15.53
N ALA A 13 -1.17 2.08 -16.70
CA ALA A 13 -2.39 1.43 -17.12
C ALA A 13 -2.39 1.07 -18.61
N LEU A 14 -3.13 0.01 -18.92
CA LEU A 14 -3.55 -0.37 -20.26
C LEU A 14 -5.04 -0.11 -20.37
N SER A 15 -5.48 0.59 -21.41
CA SER A 15 -6.91 0.89 -21.57
C SER A 15 -7.42 0.67 -22.98
N HIS A 16 -8.70 0.39 -23.12
CA HIS A 16 -9.39 0.42 -24.40
C HIS A 16 -10.86 0.77 -24.19
N GLY A 17 -11.34 1.71 -25.02
CA GLY A 17 -12.75 2.06 -25.09
C GLY A 17 -13.54 1.11 -25.98
N GLY A 18 -14.86 1.20 -25.97
CA GLY A 18 -15.70 0.46 -26.89
C GLY A 18 -17.02 1.19 -27.09
N GLU A 19 -17.57 1.09 -28.29
CA GLU A 19 -18.85 1.70 -28.60
C GLU A 19 -19.60 0.85 -29.63
N VAL A 20 -20.88 0.61 -29.34
CA VAL A 20 -21.88 0.08 -30.26
C VAL A 20 -23.18 0.85 -30.01
N SER A 21 -24.14 0.80 -30.92
CA SER A 21 -25.41 1.52 -30.72
C SER A 21 -26.08 1.12 -29.39
N GLY A 22 -26.38 2.13 -28.57
CA GLY A 22 -26.96 2.01 -27.25
C GLY A 22 -25.97 1.73 -26.11
N PHE A 23 -24.68 1.50 -26.39
CA PHE A 23 -23.70 1.12 -25.36
C PHE A 23 -22.32 1.75 -25.55
N THR A 24 -21.75 2.27 -24.47
CA THR A 24 -20.31 2.63 -24.41
C THR A 24 -19.61 1.86 -23.31
N ALA A 25 -18.35 1.52 -23.53
CA ALA A 25 -17.51 0.79 -22.61
C ALA A 25 -16.16 1.48 -22.41
N GLN A 26 -15.62 1.34 -21.21
CA GLN A 26 -14.23 1.65 -20.91
C GLN A 26 -13.64 0.52 -20.05
N ASN A 27 -12.49 0.01 -20.46
CA ASN A 27 -11.73 -0.99 -19.72
C ASN A 27 -10.34 -0.42 -19.41
N ILE A 28 -9.96 -0.39 -18.14
CA ILE A 28 -8.65 0.06 -17.66
C ILE A 28 -8.07 -1.04 -16.78
N VAL A 29 -6.90 -1.54 -17.12
CA VAL A 29 -6.15 -2.56 -16.35
C VAL A 29 -4.91 -1.90 -15.76
N PHE A 30 -4.67 -2.17 -14.48
CA PHE A 30 -3.51 -1.73 -13.70
C PHE A 30 -2.67 -2.97 -13.32
N PRO A 31 -1.73 -3.42 -14.17
CA PRO A 31 -1.03 -4.69 -13.97
C PRO A 31 -0.25 -4.76 -12.65
N GLU A 32 0.42 -3.68 -12.27
CA GLU A 32 1.23 -3.58 -11.06
C GLU A 32 0.37 -3.64 -9.80
N ASP A 33 -0.82 -3.05 -9.86
CA ASP A 33 -1.77 -2.99 -8.76
C ASP A 33 -2.69 -4.23 -8.71
N ARG A 34 -2.61 -5.11 -9.73
CA ARG A 34 -3.49 -6.28 -9.92
C ARG A 34 -4.97 -5.91 -9.81
N ALA A 35 -5.33 -4.79 -10.42
CA ALA A 35 -6.68 -4.24 -10.39
C ALA A 35 -7.15 -3.85 -11.79
N ALA A 36 -8.48 -3.78 -11.98
CA ALA A 36 -9.07 -3.32 -13.22
C ALA A 36 -10.37 -2.56 -12.94
N ILE A 37 -10.68 -1.60 -13.80
CA ILE A 37 -11.93 -0.85 -13.83
C ILE A 37 -12.59 -1.14 -15.17
N VAL A 38 -13.79 -1.72 -15.12
CA VAL A 38 -14.62 -1.97 -16.30
C VAL A 38 -15.93 -1.23 -16.10
N VAL A 39 -16.24 -0.32 -17.01
CA VAL A 39 -17.49 0.44 -17.01
C VAL A 39 -18.22 0.20 -18.31
N LEU A 40 -19.52 -0.10 -18.21
CA LEU A 40 -20.46 -0.21 -19.31
C LEU A 40 -21.63 0.75 -19.05
N THR A 41 -21.98 1.58 -20.04
CA THR A 41 -23.16 2.45 -19.99
C THR A 41 -24.13 2.06 -21.09
N ASN A 42 -25.43 1.99 -20.79
CA ASN A 42 -26.51 1.64 -21.71
C ASN A 42 -27.18 2.89 -22.34
N GLN A 43 -26.37 3.84 -22.78
CA GLN A 43 -26.82 5.07 -23.41
C GLN A 43 -25.82 5.43 -24.51
N ASP A 44 -26.31 6.03 -25.61
CA ASP A 44 -25.51 6.70 -26.64
C ASP A 44 -24.94 8.03 -26.09
N ALA A 45 -24.26 7.97 -24.95
CA ALA A 45 -23.62 9.09 -24.30
C ALA A 45 -22.10 8.94 -24.47
N ALA A 46 -21.58 9.53 -25.55
CA ALA A 46 -20.16 9.55 -25.84
C ALA A 46 -19.36 10.07 -24.63
N GLY A 47 -18.51 9.21 -24.06
CA GLY A 47 -17.60 9.56 -22.96
C GLY A 47 -18.11 9.27 -21.53
N ALA A 48 -19.37 8.86 -21.32
CA ALA A 48 -19.89 8.57 -19.97
C ALA A 48 -19.11 7.44 -19.27
N SER A 49 -18.85 6.34 -19.99
CA SER A 49 -18.04 5.22 -19.48
C SER A 49 -16.63 5.66 -19.07
N ASN A 50 -16.00 6.52 -19.87
CA ASN A 50 -14.69 7.07 -19.57
C ASN A 50 -14.70 8.00 -18.34
N LEU A 51 -15.70 8.89 -18.22
CA LEU A 51 -15.85 9.78 -17.07
C LEU A 51 -16.04 9.00 -15.76
N ILE A 52 -16.89 7.98 -15.78
CA ILE A 52 -17.10 7.10 -14.61
C ILE A 52 -15.81 6.35 -14.27
N ALA A 53 -15.12 5.78 -15.26
CA ALA A 53 -13.87 5.05 -15.02
C ALA A 53 -12.79 5.96 -14.40
N ASN A 54 -12.69 7.20 -14.89
CA ASN A 54 -11.80 8.23 -14.33
C ASN A 54 -12.18 8.65 -12.92
N GLY A 55 -13.47 8.70 -12.59
CA GLY A 55 -13.95 8.96 -11.23
C GLY A 55 -13.70 7.82 -10.25
N ILE A 56 -13.74 6.57 -10.72
CA ILE A 56 -13.46 5.38 -9.90
C ILE A 56 -11.96 5.21 -9.64
N SER A 57 -11.10 5.52 -10.62
CA SER A 57 -9.64 5.37 -10.51
C SER A 57 -9.05 5.92 -9.21
N PRO A 58 -9.28 7.18 -8.80
CA PRO A 58 -8.73 7.69 -7.55
C PRO A 58 -9.32 7.03 -6.30
N LEU A 59 -10.54 6.49 -6.37
CA LEU A 59 -11.15 5.75 -5.26
C LEU A 59 -10.50 4.38 -5.05
N LEU A 60 -10.13 3.72 -6.16
CA LEU A 60 -9.42 2.44 -6.15
C LEU A 60 -8.02 2.56 -5.52
N PHE A 61 -7.39 3.73 -5.67
CA PHE A 61 -6.03 4.00 -5.20
C PHE A 61 -5.97 5.03 -4.07
N ALA A 62 -7.10 5.29 -3.39
CA ALA A 62 -7.31 6.33 -2.37
C ALA A 62 -6.44 6.25 -1.10
N THR A 63 -5.40 5.41 -1.10
CA THR A 63 -4.26 5.52 -0.18
C THR A 63 -3.56 6.90 -0.23
N ALA A 64 -3.88 7.75 -1.22
CA ALA A 64 -3.30 9.07 -1.40
C ALA A 64 -3.88 10.20 -0.49
N ASN A 65 -5.05 10.04 0.14
CA ASN A 65 -5.74 11.16 0.82
C ASN A 65 -5.89 11.01 2.35
N ASP A 66 -5.31 9.99 2.96
CA ASP A 66 -5.32 9.87 4.42
C ASP A 66 -4.33 10.88 5.03
N PRO A 67 -4.80 11.87 5.82
CA PRO A 67 -3.94 12.90 6.41
C PRO A 67 -2.89 12.34 7.37
N LEU A 68 -3.09 11.11 7.88
CA LEU A 68 -2.15 10.45 8.78
C LEU A 68 -1.02 9.73 8.03
N THR A 69 -1.07 9.63 6.70
CA THR A 69 -0.09 8.86 5.90
C THR A 69 1.35 9.29 6.16
N ALA A 70 1.64 10.59 6.14
CA ALA A 70 2.99 11.09 6.39
C ALA A 70 3.46 10.77 7.81
N GLN A 71 2.58 10.97 8.81
CA GLN A 71 2.89 10.69 10.21
C GLN A 71 3.12 9.19 10.45
N ARG A 72 2.31 8.32 9.86
CA ARG A 72 2.41 6.86 10.02
C ARG A 72 3.61 6.28 9.26
N LEU A 73 3.98 6.88 8.13
CA LEU A 73 5.22 6.57 7.44
C LEU A 73 6.44 6.87 8.31
N GLU A 74 6.49 8.05 8.92
CA GLU A 74 7.59 8.41 9.83
C GLU A 74 7.64 7.50 11.06
N GLN A 75 6.48 7.18 11.65
CA GLN A 75 6.39 6.25 12.77
C GLN A 75 6.90 4.85 12.38
N ALA A 76 6.48 4.31 11.24
CA ALA A 76 6.94 3.02 10.76
C ALA A 76 8.45 3.00 10.53
N ARG A 77 9.01 4.06 9.94
CA ARG A 77 10.45 4.20 9.76
C ARG A 77 11.20 4.22 11.11
N LYS A 78 10.71 4.98 12.09
CA LYS A 78 11.32 5.02 13.44
C LYS A 78 11.30 3.66 14.13
N ILE A 79 10.21 2.89 13.98
CA ILE A 79 10.14 1.52 14.50
C ILE A 79 11.17 0.64 13.80
N PHE A 80 11.27 0.70 12.46
CA PHE A 80 12.27 -0.04 11.69
C PHE A 80 13.70 0.25 12.16
N ASP A 81 14.06 1.53 12.29
CA ASP A 81 15.39 1.97 12.74
C ASP A 81 15.68 1.49 14.18
N GLY A 82 14.65 1.44 15.03
CA GLY A 82 14.73 0.86 16.37
C GLY A 82 14.97 -0.64 16.33
N LEU A 83 14.24 -1.38 15.49
CA LEU A 83 14.39 -2.83 15.34
C LEU A 83 15.78 -3.21 14.83
N GLN A 84 16.37 -2.42 13.93
CA GLN A 84 17.78 -2.58 13.53
C GLN A 84 18.76 -2.49 14.72
N GLN A 85 18.35 -1.83 15.80
CA GLN A 85 19.14 -1.65 17.02
C GLN A 85 18.64 -2.54 18.17
N GLY A 86 17.70 -3.45 17.90
CA GLY A 86 17.13 -4.36 18.90
C GLY A 86 16.27 -3.68 19.95
N ARG A 87 15.60 -2.56 19.59
CA ARG A 87 14.77 -1.76 20.50
C ARG A 87 13.46 -1.32 19.85
N VAL A 88 12.42 -1.18 20.65
CA VAL A 88 11.13 -0.63 20.23
C VAL A 88 10.59 0.30 21.30
N ASP A 89 9.84 1.32 20.88
CA ASP A 89 9.02 2.10 21.80
C ASP A 89 7.76 1.30 22.14
N ARG A 90 7.75 0.69 23.32
CA ARG A 90 6.66 -0.14 23.83
C ARG A 90 5.33 0.60 23.90
N ALA A 91 5.35 1.93 24.02
CA ALA A 91 4.15 2.74 24.07
C ALA A 91 3.40 2.80 22.74
N LEU A 92 4.00 2.37 21.61
CA LEU A 92 3.31 2.33 20.32
C LEU A 92 2.45 1.09 20.12
N PHE A 93 2.65 0.06 20.95
CA PHE A 93 2.10 -1.27 20.73
C PHE A 93 1.02 -1.63 21.75
N THR A 94 0.11 -2.53 21.37
CA THR A 94 -0.77 -3.20 22.31
C THR A 94 0.02 -4.14 23.24
N GLU A 95 -0.62 -4.67 24.28
CA GLU A 95 0.03 -5.62 25.19
C GLU A 95 0.46 -6.91 24.46
N ASP A 96 -0.41 -7.44 23.60
CA ASP A 96 -0.15 -8.65 22.81
C ASP A 96 1.01 -8.44 21.83
N ALA A 97 1.04 -7.30 21.14
CA ALA A 97 2.16 -6.93 20.28
C ALA A 97 3.47 -6.79 21.07
N ASN A 98 3.41 -6.20 22.27
CA ASN A 98 4.58 -6.09 23.15
C ASN A 98 5.09 -7.46 23.60
N PHE A 99 4.20 -8.42 23.85
CA PHE A 99 4.58 -9.80 24.17
C PHE A 99 5.35 -10.47 23.03
N TYR A 100 4.94 -10.24 21.78
CA TYR A 100 5.67 -10.74 20.59
C TYR A 100 7.10 -10.18 20.50
N PHE A 101 7.28 -8.88 20.76
CA PHE A 101 8.60 -8.23 20.79
C PHE A 101 9.39 -8.59 22.06
N SER A 102 9.56 -9.87 22.36
CA SER A 102 10.44 -10.35 23.43
C SER A 102 11.91 -9.93 23.20
N GLU A 103 12.75 -10.01 24.23
CA GLU A 103 14.19 -9.72 24.08
C GLU A 103 14.85 -10.59 23.00
N GLN A 104 14.44 -11.85 22.88
CA GLN A 104 14.94 -12.74 21.85
C GLN A 104 14.51 -12.27 20.46
N ALA A 105 13.23 -11.96 20.28
CA ALA A 105 12.72 -11.45 19.00
C ALA A 105 13.42 -10.14 18.59
N LEU A 106 13.66 -9.23 19.53
CA LEU A 106 14.39 -7.98 19.26
C LEU A 106 15.85 -8.23 18.84
N LYS A 107 16.53 -9.20 19.44
CA LYS A 107 17.87 -9.62 19.00
C LYS A 107 17.85 -10.21 17.60
N ASP A 108 16.85 -11.03 17.28
CA ASP A 108 16.70 -11.64 15.96
C ASP A 108 16.40 -10.58 14.87
N PHE A 109 15.57 -9.59 15.19
CA PHE A 109 15.36 -8.42 14.33
C PHE A 109 16.65 -7.62 14.12
N ALA A 110 17.41 -7.33 15.18
CA ALA A 110 18.66 -6.60 15.06
C ALA A 110 19.68 -7.36 14.19
N ALA A 111 19.86 -8.66 14.44
CA ALA A 111 20.80 -9.50 13.71
C ALA A 111 20.45 -9.61 12.21
N SER A 112 19.16 -9.62 11.87
CA SER A 112 18.70 -9.71 10.47
C SER A 112 18.65 -8.37 9.74
N LEU A 113 18.30 -7.28 10.44
CA LEU A 113 18.07 -5.97 9.81
C LEU A 113 19.26 -5.01 9.89
N ALA A 114 20.11 -5.09 10.93
CA ALA A 114 21.27 -4.20 11.06
C ALA A 114 22.28 -4.31 9.90
N PRO A 115 22.61 -5.51 9.38
CA PRO A 115 23.56 -5.64 8.27
C PRO A 115 23.10 -5.00 6.96
N LEU A 116 21.79 -4.72 6.81
CA LEU A 116 21.24 -4.07 5.62
C LEU A 116 21.60 -2.58 5.55
N GLY A 117 22.03 -1.98 6.67
CA GLY A 117 22.36 -0.55 6.75
C GLY A 117 21.13 0.34 6.64
N ALA A 118 21.32 1.58 6.19
CA ALA A 118 20.21 2.52 6.02
C ALA A 118 19.41 2.21 4.74
N PRO A 119 18.06 2.24 4.78
CA PRO A 119 17.25 2.07 3.59
C PRO A 119 17.43 3.24 2.62
N GLN A 120 17.48 2.94 1.33
CA GLN A 120 17.52 3.91 0.24
C GLN A 120 16.14 4.52 -0.02
N GLU A 121 15.08 3.74 0.20
CA GLU A 121 13.69 4.15 0.02
C GLU A 121 12.83 3.53 1.12
N PHE A 122 11.88 4.29 1.66
CA PHE A 122 10.85 3.80 2.57
C PHE A 122 9.54 4.51 2.23
N ASN A 123 8.63 3.80 1.57
CA ASN A 123 7.38 4.37 1.04
C ASN A 123 6.19 3.52 1.46
N GLN A 124 5.07 4.15 1.82
CA GLN A 124 3.79 3.46 1.92
C GLN A 124 3.34 3.10 0.50
N VAL A 125 3.01 1.83 0.28
CA VAL A 125 2.60 1.29 -1.02
C VAL A 125 1.21 0.64 -0.96
N GLY A 126 0.58 0.64 0.21
CA GLY A 126 -0.78 0.14 0.36
C GLY A 126 -1.38 0.51 1.71
N GLN A 127 -2.70 0.57 1.75
CA GLN A 127 -3.50 0.74 2.95
C GLN A 127 -4.83 -0.01 2.75
N GLY A 128 -5.44 -0.46 3.84
CA GLY A 128 -6.76 -1.08 3.81
C GLY A 128 -7.31 -1.33 5.20
N LEU A 129 -8.48 -1.97 5.27
CA LEU A 129 -9.10 -2.38 6.53
C LEU A 129 -9.12 -3.91 6.62
N ARG A 130 -8.83 -4.45 7.80
CA ARG A 130 -8.96 -5.89 8.09
C ARG A 130 -9.30 -6.08 9.56
N GLY A 131 -10.40 -6.77 9.85
CA GLY A 131 -10.78 -7.11 11.23
C GLY A 131 -10.92 -5.89 12.14
N GLY A 132 -11.42 -4.77 11.61
CA GLY A 132 -11.57 -3.51 12.37
C GLY A 132 -10.29 -2.70 12.56
N MET A 133 -9.15 -3.17 12.03
CA MET A 133 -7.86 -2.47 12.09
C MET A 133 -7.50 -1.84 10.75
N THR A 134 -6.70 -0.77 10.80
CA THR A 134 -6.09 -0.16 9.62
C THR A 134 -4.79 -0.87 9.29
N LEU A 135 -4.77 -1.54 8.13
CA LEU A 135 -3.57 -2.07 7.52
C LEU A 135 -2.83 -0.94 6.81
N ARG A 136 -1.52 -0.83 7.02
CA ARG A 136 -0.62 -0.11 6.12
C ARG A 136 0.51 -1.01 5.68
N VAL A 137 0.91 -0.90 4.42
CA VAL A 137 1.98 -1.67 3.81
C VAL A 137 3.02 -0.71 3.27
N TYR A 138 4.27 -0.97 3.57
CA TYR A 138 5.41 -0.19 3.16
C TYR A 138 6.39 -1.05 2.37
N ARG A 139 7.01 -0.44 1.36
CA ARG A 139 8.16 -0.97 0.64
C ARG A 139 9.41 -0.29 1.18
N VAL A 140 10.39 -1.10 1.56
CA VAL A 140 11.69 -0.64 2.07
C VAL A 140 12.78 -1.17 1.15
N LYS A 141 13.46 -0.30 0.40
CA LYS A 141 14.51 -0.72 -0.53
C LYS A 141 15.89 -0.50 0.06
N PHE A 142 16.74 -1.51 -0.14
CA PHE A 142 18.18 -1.48 0.08
C PHE A 142 18.90 -1.78 -1.24
N ALA A 143 20.23 -1.64 -1.25
CA ALA A 143 21.02 -1.82 -2.46
C ALA A 143 20.85 -3.19 -3.13
N GLN A 144 20.64 -4.25 -2.35
CA GLN A 144 20.56 -5.64 -2.84
C GLN A 144 19.25 -6.35 -2.48
N LYS A 145 18.38 -5.71 -1.70
CA LYS A 145 17.20 -6.37 -1.13
C LYS A 145 16.05 -5.38 -1.02
N THR A 146 14.83 -5.86 -1.23
CA THR A 146 13.62 -5.11 -0.90
C THR A 146 12.86 -5.86 0.17
N LEU A 147 12.44 -5.15 1.21
CA LEU A 147 11.59 -5.67 2.27
C LEU A 147 10.19 -5.10 2.14
N ARG A 148 9.22 -5.90 2.54
CA ARG A 148 7.85 -5.49 2.81
C ARG A 148 7.68 -5.36 4.32
N VAL A 149 7.23 -4.20 4.75
CA VAL A 149 6.81 -3.94 6.13
C VAL A 149 5.29 -3.76 6.13
N TRP A 150 4.60 -4.27 7.14
CA TRP A 150 3.19 -3.93 7.33
C TRP A 150 2.83 -3.78 8.79
N THR A 151 1.84 -2.93 9.03
CA THR A 151 1.30 -2.64 10.35
C THR A 151 -0.20 -2.88 10.38
N TYR A 152 -0.70 -3.35 11.50
CA TYR A 152 -2.13 -3.31 11.83
C TYR A 152 -2.33 -2.37 13.01
N GLU A 153 -3.04 -1.28 12.78
CA GLU A 153 -3.35 -0.26 13.77
C GLU A 153 -4.79 -0.41 14.26
N THR A 154 -4.97 -0.49 15.57
CA THR A 154 -6.27 -0.54 16.24
C THR A 154 -6.97 0.83 16.22
N PRO A 155 -8.30 0.90 16.43
CA PRO A 155 -9.02 2.18 16.41
C PRO A 155 -8.55 3.23 17.42
N ASP A 156 -7.92 2.81 18.52
CA ASP A 156 -7.30 3.68 19.54
C ASP A 156 -5.87 4.12 19.18
N GLY A 157 -5.36 3.71 18.01
CA GLY A 157 -4.09 4.16 17.45
C GLY A 157 -2.85 3.39 17.90
N LYS A 158 -3.04 2.25 18.59
CA LYS A 158 -1.94 1.33 18.94
C LYS A 158 -1.69 0.35 17.79
N LEU A 159 -0.46 -0.15 17.70
CA LEU A 159 -0.11 -1.20 16.76
C LEU A 159 -0.31 -2.57 17.39
N GLU A 160 -1.22 -3.34 16.82
CA GLU A 160 -1.42 -4.76 17.12
C GLU A 160 -0.36 -5.62 16.44
N GLN A 161 0.17 -5.15 15.29
CA GLN A 161 1.22 -5.83 14.57
C GLN A 161 2.17 -4.84 13.89
N TYR A 162 3.45 -5.19 13.88
CA TYR A 162 4.46 -4.64 12.99
C TYR A 162 5.32 -5.79 12.51
N GLN A 163 5.28 -6.08 11.21
CA GLN A 163 5.92 -7.26 10.62
C GLN A 163 6.81 -6.85 9.46
N VAL A 164 7.89 -7.61 9.28
CA VAL A 164 8.90 -7.40 8.23
C VAL A 164 9.13 -8.73 7.53
N ALA A 165 9.08 -8.73 6.21
CA ALA A 165 9.45 -9.88 5.39
C ALA A 165 10.19 -9.42 4.14
N GLU A 166 10.92 -10.34 3.51
CA GLU A 166 11.47 -10.12 2.19
C GLU A 166 10.34 -9.97 1.16
N GLN A 167 10.48 -8.98 0.27
CA GLN A 167 9.60 -8.85 -0.88
C GLN A 167 10.13 -9.80 -1.97
N GLY A 168 9.45 -10.93 -2.14
CA GLY A 168 9.72 -11.88 -3.23
C GLY A 168 9.33 -11.36 -4.61
#